data_AF-A0A7J5BMJ1-F1
#
_entry.id   AF-A0A7J5BMJ1-F1
#
_cell.length_a   1.000
_cell.length_b   1.000
_cell.length_c   1.000
_cell.angle_alpha   90.00
_cell.angle_beta   90.00
_cell.angle_gamma   90.00
#
_symmetry.space_group_name_H-M   'P 1'
#
loop_
_entity.id
_entity.type
_entity.pdbx_description
1 polymer ?
#
loop_
_entity_poly.entity_id
_entity_poly.type
_entity_poly.pdbx_seq_one_letter_code
_entity_poly.pdbx_strand_id
1 'polypeptide(L)'
;MSESVRVVAAVIVDGDRVLACRRAAHVRDGGAWEFPGGKVEPGESPREALVREIREELGVDIEVAELLDRSDTALGERTIDLACYLATLTGAAPRASTDHDRLEWVTRGALLPRAWAAPDLPVVELLRARPTFRPPDAGGATGPGPRA
;
A
#
# COMPACT_ATOMS: atom_id res chain seq x y z
N MET A 1 -19.76 -15.52 15.77
CA MET A 1 -18.72 -16.02 14.84
C MET A 1 -18.30 -14.81 14.04
N SER A 2 -17.16 -14.19 14.34
CA SER A 2 -16.71 -13.02 13.60
C SER A 2 -16.30 -13.46 12.18
N GLU A 3 -16.82 -12.79 11.16
CA GLU A 3 -16.37 -13.02 9.78
C GLU A 3 -14.96 -12.45 9.62
N SER A 4 -13.99 -13.29 9.24
CA SER A 4 -12.65 -12.85 8.86
C SER A 4 -12.58 -12.65 7.35
N VAL A 5 -12.07 -11.49 6.95
CA VAL A 5 -11.80 -11.18 5.54
C VAL A 5 -10.31 -10.94 5.37
N ARG A 6 -9.74 -11.57 4.34
CA ARG A 6 -8.33 -11.43 3.99
C ARG A 6 -8.17 -10.29 3.00
N VAL A 7 -7.30 -9.35 3.34
CA VAL A 7 -7.04 -8.13 2.56
C VAL A 7 -5.52 -8.00 2.38
N VAL A 8 -5.11 -7.48 1.24
CA VAL A 8 -3.72 -7.18 0.91
C VAL A 8 -3.57 -5.71 0.58
N ALA A 9 -2.46 -5.10 1.00
CA ALA A 9 -2.13 -3.72 0.67
C ALA A 9 -0.70 -3.61 0.17
N ALA A 10 -0.48 -2.70 -0.78
CA ALA A 10 0.82 -2.43 -1.38
C ALA A 10 1.42 -1.17 -0.78
N VAL A 11 2.51 -1.34 -0.04
CA VAL A 11 3.42 -0.24 0.31
C VAL A 11 4.34 -0.02 -0.88
N ILE A 12 3.87 0.75 -1.85
CA ILE A 12 4.61 1.05 -3.09
C ILE A 12 5.67 2.11 -2.79
N VAL A 13 6.94 1.79 -3.01
CA VAL A 13 8.07 2.68 -2.71
C VAL A 13 8.69 3.32 -3.96
N ASP A 14 9.03 4.61 -3.82
CA ASP A 14 9.82 5.40 -4.77
C ASP A 14 10.89 6.17 -3.98
N GLY A 15 12.09 5.59 -3.88
CA GLY A 15 13.18 6.14 -3.07
C GLY A 15 12.83 6.18 -1.57
N ASP A 16 12.67 7.38 -1.01
CA ASP A 16 12.26 7.62 0.39
C ASP A 16 10.75 7.85 0.55
N ARG A 17 9.98 7.72 -0.54
CA ARG A 17 8.54 7.97 -0.53
C ARG A 17 7.75 6.67 -0.66
N VAL A 18 6.55 6.68 -0.08
CA VAL A 18 5.53 5.65 -0.28
C VAL A 18 4.30 6.26 -0.93
N LEU A 19 3.59 5.49 -1.74
CA LEU A 19 2.30 5.92 -2.28
C LEU A 19 1.22 5.77 -1.20
N ALA A 20 0.62 6.90 -0.81
CA ALA A 20 -0.55 6.94 0.05
C ALA A 20 -1.77 7.35 -0.77
N CYS A 21 -2.88 6.68 -0.58
CA CYS A 21 -4.12 6.94 -1.29
C CYS A 21 -5.18 7.41 -0.32
N ARG A 22 -5.93 8.46 -0.67
CA ARG A 22 -7.04 8.96 0.16
C ARG A 22 -8.36 8.45 -0.37
N ARG A 23 -9.10 7.76 0.48
CA ARG A 23 -10.47 7.29 0.20
C ARG A 23 -11.34 8.46 -0.22
N ALA A 24 -12.03 8.32 -1.34
CA ALA A 24 -12.96 9.35 -1.79
C ALA A 24 -14.02 9.65 -0.73
N ALA A 25 -14.41 10.91 -0.58
CA ALA A 25 -15.33 11.34 0.48
C ALA A 25 -16.70 10.62 0.49
N HIS A 26 -17.08 9.99 -0.62
CA HIS A 26 -18.35 9.29 -0.78
C HIS A 26 -18.31 7.79 -0.44
N VAL A 27 -17.12 7.22 -0.15
CA VAL A 27 -17.00 5.83 0.32
C VAL A 27 -17.01 5.75 1.86
N ARG A 28 -17.24 4.56 2.43
CA ARG A 28 -17.09 4.35 3.89
C ARG A 28 -15.69 4.80 4.33
N ASP A 29 -15.60 5.52 5.44
CA ASP A 29 -14.36 6.13 5.96
C ASP A 29 -13.72 7.16 5.00
N GLY A 30 -14.53 7.83 4.17
CA GLY A 30 -14.08 8.85 3.23
C GLY A 30 -13.23 9.95 3.90
N GLY A 31 -12.09 10.25 3.27
CA GLY A 31 -11.09 11.19 3.80
C GLY A 31 -9.95 10.54 4.59
N ALA A 32 -10.06 9.26 4.96
CA ALA A 32 -8.94 8.50 5.51
C ALA A 32 -7.91 8.15 4.43
N TRP A 33 -6.65 8.02 4.83
CA TRP A 33 -5.55 7.54 4.01
C TRP A 33 -5.34 6.04 4.21
N GLU A 34 -5.03 5.34 3.14
CA GLU A 34 -4.69 3.91 3.14
C GLU A 34 -3.63 3.61 2.07
N PHE A 35 -3.05 2.42 2.18
CA PHE A 35 -2.26 1.84 1.11
C PHE A 35 -3.19 1.15 0.10
N PRO A 36 -2.94 1.31 -1.21
CA PRO A 36 -3.79 0.73 -2.24
C PRO A 36 -3.75 -0.81 -2.21
N GLY A 37 -4.82 -1.46 -2.63
CA GLY A 37 -4.99 -2.90 -2.58
C GLY A 37 -6.42 -3.28 -2.23
N GLY A 38 -6.63 -4.55 -1.90
CA GLY A 38 -7.95 -5.01 -1.54
C GLY A 38 -8.04 -6.49 -1.26
N LYS A 39 -9.15 -7.11 -1.64
CA LYS A 39 -9.51 -8.42 -1.10
C LYS A 39 -8.81 -9.55 -1.84
N VAL A 40 -8.48 -10.60 -1.07
CA VAL A 40 -7.98 -11.85 -1.63
C VAL A 40 -9.16 -12.76 -1.98
N GLU A 41 -9.36 -13.02 -3.26
CA GLU A 41 -10.41 -13.90 -3.74
C GLU A 41 -10.06 -15.39 -3.54
N PRO A 42 -11.05 -16.29 -3.57
CA PRO A 42 -10.81 -17.73 -3.48
C PRO A 42 -9.99 -18.25 -4.65
N GLY A 43 -8.85 -18.88 -4.36
CA GLY A 43 -8.02 -19.57 -5.36
C GLY A 43 -6.80 -18.79 -5.85
N GLU A 44 -6.61 -17.53 -5.45
CA GLU A 44 -5.39 -16.76 -5.71
C GLU A 44 -4.48 -16.64 -4.47
N SER A 45 -3.18 -16.48 -4.70
CA SER A 45 -2.24 -16.13 -3.62
C SER A 45 -2.35 -14.64 -3.27
N PRO A 46 -1.97 -14.23 -2.04
CA PRO A 46 -1.98 -12.81 -1.64
C PRO A 46 -1.17 -11.90 -2.58
N ARG A 47 -0.09 -12.42 -3.17
CA ARG A 47 0.74 -11.66 -4.13
C ARG A 47 0.03 -11.47 -5.46
N GLU A 48 -0.65 -12.50 -5.96
CA GLU A 48 -1.45 -12.43 -7.18
C GLU A 48 -2.62 -11.47 -7.01
N ALA A 49 -3.34 -11.57 -5.89
CA ALA A 49 -4.41 -10.65 -5.52
C ALA A 49 -3.90 -9.21 -5.50
N LEU A 50 -2.74 -8.96 -4.89
CA LEU A 50 -2.20 -7.61 -4.81
C LEU A 50 -1.85 -7.02 -6.18
N VAL A 51 -1.20 -7.79 -7.06
CA VAL A 51 -0.87 -7.33 -8.41
C VAL A 51 -2.15 -7.04 -9.20
N ARG A 52 -3.18 -7.88 -9.05
CA ARG A 52 -4.48 -7.72 -9.70
C ARG A 52 -5.19 -6.44 -9.22
N GLU A 53 -5.38 -6.29 -7.91
CA GLU A 53 -6.07 -5.12 -7.32
C GLU A 53 -5.37 -3.81 -7.73
N ILE A 54 -4.04 -3.74 -7.64
CA ILE A 54 -3.29 -2.53 -8.02
C ILE A 54 -3.44 -2.20 -9.49
N ARG A 55 -3.48 -3.20 -10.38
CA ARG A 55 -3.76 -2.96 -11.80
C ARG A 55 -5.18 -2.44 -12.02
N GLU A 56 -6.16 -3.00 -11.33
CA GLU A 56 -7.57 -2.60 -11.47
C GLU A 56 -7.81 -1.19 -10.92
N GLU A 57 -7.28 -0.89 -9.73
CA GLU A 57 -7.53 0.38 -9.03
C GLU A 57 -6.67 1.55 -9.54
N LEU A 58 -5.41 1.28 -9.90
CA LEU A 58 -4.41 2.31 -10.22
C LEU A 58 -3.95 2.26 -11.68
N GLY A 59 -4.26 1.21 -12.42
CA GLY A 59 -3.85 1.05 -13.81
C GLY A 59 -2.34 0.86 -14.01
N VAL A 60 -1.63 0.41 -12.97
CA VAL A 60 -0.17 0.26 -12.98
C VAL A 60 0.26 -1.14 -12.56
N ASP A 61 1.46 -1.51 -13.01
CA ASP A 61 2.13 -2.75 -12.68
C ASP A 61 3.10 -2.54 -11.52
N ILE A 62 3.12 -3.51 -10.61
CA ILE A 62 4.03 -3.55 -9.47
C ILE A 62 4.80 -4.86 -9.40
N GLU A 63 6.00 -4.81 -8.83
CA GLU A 63 6.76 -5.96 -8.36
C GLU A 63 6.61 -6.07 -6.84
N VAL A 64 6.01 -7.18 -6.39
CA VAL A 64 5.77 -7.45 -4.96
C VAL A 64 7.02 -8.07 -4.33
N ALA A 65 7.62 -7.40 -3.37
CA ALA A 65 8.83 -7.80 -2.66
C ALA A 65 8.50 -8.60 -1.38
N GLU A 66 8.90 -8.14 -0.19
CA GLU A 66 8.68 -8.83 1.09
C GLU A 66 7.32 -8.49 1.73
N LEU A 67 6.82 -9.40 2.59
CA LEU A 67 5.72 -9.07 3.51
C LEU A 67 6.30 -8.17 4.60
N LEU A 68 5.78 -6.94 4.72
CA LEU A 68 6.23 -5.97 5.72
C LEU A 68 5.54 -6.18 7.07
N ASP A 69 4.23 -6.35 7.02
CA ASP A 69 3.39 -6.50 8.20
C ASP A 69 2.18 -7.36 7.87
N ARG A 70 1.67 -8.07 8.87
CA ARG A 70 0.35 -8.71 8.81
C ARG A 70 -0.33 -8.56 10.15
N SER A 71 -1.47 -7.91 10.15
CA SER A 71 -2.17 -7.52 11.37
C SER A 71 -3.67 -7.74 11.26
N ASP A 72 -4.28 -8.25 12.33
CA ASP A 72 -5.72 -8.42 12.46
C ASP A 72 -6.35 -7.17 13.10
N THR A 73 -7.33 -6.57 12.42
CA THR A 73 -8.08 -5.41 12.93
C THR A 73 -9.55 -5.76 13.06
N ALA A 74 -10.07 -5.72 14.29
CA ALA A 74 -11.49 -5.91 14.56
C ALA A 74 -12.29 -4.64 14.22
N LEU A 75 -13.21 -4.74 13.26
CA LEU A 75 -14.12 -3.68 12.84
C LEU A 75 -15.56 -4.12 13.09
N GLY A 76 -16.03 -3.89 14.32
CA GLY A 76 -17.35 -4.34 14.77
C GLY A 76 -17.44 -5.87 14.81
N GLU A 77 -18.32 -6.44 13.99
CA GLU A 77 -18.54 -7.90 13.91
C GLU A 77 -17.59 -8.61 12.93
N ARG A 78 -16.73 -7.87 12.23
CA ARG A 78 -15.79 -8.39 11.23
C ARG A 78 -14.35 -8.23 11.69
N THR A 79 -13.47 -9.12 11.26
CA THR A 79 -12.02 -9.01 11.46
C THR A 79 -11.33 -8.89 10.10
N ILE A 80 -10.57 -7.83 9.90
CA ILE A 80 -9.73 -7.64 8.71
C ILE A 80 -8.37 -8.24 9.01
N ASP A 81 -7.99 -9.30 8.30
CA ASP A 81 -6.62 -9.82 8.25
C ASP A 81 -5.91 -9.10 7.11
N LEU A 82 -5.17 -8.02 7.44
CA LEU A 82 -4.48 -7.20 6.46
C LEU A 82 -3.01 -7.63 6.33
N ALA A 83 -2.60 -8.04 5.14
CA ALA A 83 -1.22 -8.32 4.79
C ALA A 83 -0.63 -7.20 3.91
N CYS A 84 0.31 -6.45 4.46
CA CYS A 84 0.98 -5.34 3.78
C CYS A 84 2.29 -5.82 3.15
N TYR A 85 2.42 -5.68 1.84
CA TYR A 85 3.62 -6.04 1.11
C TYR A 85 4.38 -4.81 0.65
N LEU A 86 5.70 -4.86 0.74
CA LEU A 86 6.56 -3.91 0.06
C LEU A 86 6.47 -4.15 -1.44
N ALA A 87 6.33 -3.10 -2.23
CA ALA A 87 6.25 -3.20 -3.68
C ALA A 87 6.98 -2.05 -4.37
N THR A 88 7.40 -2.27 -5.61
CA THR A 88 7.96 -1.21 -6.47
C THR A 88 7.16 -1.13 -7.76
N LEU A 89 7.10 0.06 -8.37
CA LEU A 89 6.48 0.20 -9.69
C LEU A 89 7.41 -0.36 -10.76
N THR A 90 6.87 -1.15 -11.70
CA THR A 90 7.61 -1.62 -12.88
C THR A 90 7.40 -0.73 -14.09
N GLY A 91 6.60 0.34 -13.95
CA GLY A 91 6.26 1.28 -15.00
C GLY A 91 6.07 2.71 -14.49
N ALA A 92 5.24 3.49 -15.20
CA ALA A 92 4.94 4.86 -14.82
C ALA A 92 4.12 4.93 -13.52
N ALA A 93 4.30 5.99 -12.75
CA ALA A 93 3.48 6.26 -11.56
C ALA A 93 1.99 6.44 -11.94
N PRO A 94 1.07 6.00 -11.07
CA PRO A 94 -0.37 6.11 -11.33
C PRO A 94 -0.79 7.58 -11.39
N ARG A 95 -1.69 7.90 -12.31
CA ARG A 95 -2.20 9.27 -12.53
C ARG A 95 -3.60 9.48 -11.97
N ALA A 96 -4.32 8.41 -11.73
CA ALA A 96 -5.68 8.40 -11.24
C ALA A 96 -5.95 7.09 -10.50
N SER A 97 -7.04 7.06 -9.74
CA SER A 97 -7.60 5.85 -9.15
C SER A 97 -9.11 5.89 -9.29
N THR A 98 -9.75 4.72 -9.30
CA THR A 98 -11.21 4.58 -9.31
C THR A 98 -11.84 4.90 -7.95
N ASP A 99 -11.16 4.51 -6.86
CA ASP A 99 -11.72 4.53 -5.49
C ASP A 99 -11.12 5.64 -4.60
N HIS A 100 -10.06 6.29 -5.09
CA HIS A 100 -9.32 7.32 -4.35
C HIS A 100 -9.42 8.68 -5.01
N ASP A 101 -9.73 9.71 -4.21
CA ASP A 101 -9.80 11.09 -4.71
C ASP A 101 -8.44 11.80 -4.71
N ARG A 102 -7.45 11.24 -4.00
CA ARG A 102 -6.05 11.71 -4.01
C ARG A 102 -5.07 10.56 -3.93
N LEU A 103 -3.98 10.72 -4.67
CA LEU A 103 -2.79 9.86 -4.62
C LEU A 103 -1.61 10.77 -4.31
N GLU A 104 -0.82 10.41 -3.30
CA GLU A 104 0.31 11.24 -2.89
C GLU A 104 1.53 10.40 -2.54
N TRP A 105 2.68 10.82 -3.05
CA TRP A 105 3.97 10.26 -2.66
C TRP A 105 4.44 10.95 -1.38
N VAL A 106 4.40 10.21 -0.28
CA VAL A 106 4.64 10.74 1.06
C VAL A 106 5.95 10.23 1.62
N THR A 107 6.75 11.11 2.19
CA THR A 107 7.96 10.72 2.92
C THR A 107 7.59 10.17 4.29
N ARG A 108 8.52 9.46 4.93
CA ARG A 108 8.35 8.94 6.29
C ARG A 108 7.87 9.99 7.29
N GLY A 109 8.45 11.19 7.25
CA GLY A 109 8.10 12.28 8.16
C GLY A 109 6.68 12.82 7.94
N ALA A 110 6.12 12.62 6.75
CA ALA A 110 4.79 13.08 6.42
C ALA A 110 3.71 12.04 6.80
N LEU A 111 4.04 10.79 7.15
CA LEU A 111 3.04 9.77 7.49
C LEU A 111 2.13 10.20 8.67
N LEU A 112 2.68 10.81 9.72
CA LEU A 112 1.97 11.13 10.97
C LEU A 112 0.84 12.18 10.89
N PRO A 113 0.94 13.30 10.14
CA PRO A 113 -0.15 14.27 10.06
C PRO A 113 -1.41 13.76 9.33
N ARG A 114 -1.39 12.54 8.76
CA ARG A 114 -2.49 11.98 7.99
C ARG A 114 -3.41 11.13 8.86
N ALA A 115 -4.71 11.25 8.63
CA ALA A 115 -5.71 10.38 9.24
C ALA A 115 -5.73 9.04 8.49
N TRP A 116 -4.99 8.05 8.98
CA TRP A 116 -4.94 6.71 8.39
C TRP A 116 -6.15 5.86 8.79
N ALA A 117 -6.56 4.96 7.91
CA ALA A 117 -7.52 3.92 8.25
C ALA A 117 -6.95 3.02 9.36
N ALA A 118 -7.82 2.55 10.25
CA ALA A 118 -7.41 1.73 11.40
C ALA A 118 -6.58 0.48 11.01
N PRO A 119 -6.91 -0.26 9.93
CA PRO A 119 -6.11 -1.40 9.47
C PRO A 119 -4.67 -1.06 9.06
N ASP A 120 -4.43 0.15 8.56
CA ASP A 120 -3.13 0.58 8.04
C ASP A 120 -2.20 1.16 9.13
N LEU A 121 -2.74 1.53 10.30
CA LEU A 121 -1.94 2.09 11.40
C LEU A 121 -0.73 1.22 11.81
N PRO A 122 -0.82 -0.13 11.92
CA PRO A 122 0.31 -0.97 12.30
C PRO A 122 1.48 -0.85 11.31
N VAL A 123 1.21 -0.90 10.01
CA VAL A 123 2.25 -0.78 8.98
C VAL A 123 2.80 0.64 8.91
N VAL A 124 1.99 1.68 9.15
CA VAL A 124 2.45 3.08 9.21
C VAL A 124 3.47 3.27 10.34
N GLU A 125 3.19 2.73 11.52
CA GLU A 125 4.13 2.79 12.66
C GLU A 125 5.41 1.99 12.38
N LEU A 126 5.31 0.84 11.71
CA LEU A 126 6.46 0.05 11.28
C LEU A 126 7.33 0.81 10.27
N LEU A 127 6.72 1.44 9.26
CA LEU A 127 7.41 2.29 8.28
C LEU A 127 8.07 3.49 8.96
N ARG A 128 7.43 4.07 9.97
CA ARG A 128 8.02 5.11 10.80
C ARG A 128 9.21 4.60 11.62
N ALA A 129 9.27 3.35 12.04
CA ALA A 129 10.42 2.82 12.78
C ALA A 129 11.59 2.43 11.85
N ARG A 130 11.31 2.07 10.59
CA ARG A 130 12.33 1.63 9.63
C ARG A 130 13.22 2.79 9.15
N PRO A 131 14.55 2.56 9.04
CA PRO A 131 15.46 3.59 8.55
C PRO A 131 15.37 3.80 7.04
N THR A 132 14.92 2.79 6.28
CA THR A 132 14.76 2.86 4.82
C THR A 132 13.53 2.09 4.38
N PHE A 133 12.88 2.56 3.32
CA PHE A 133 11.79 1.86 2.63
C PHE A 133 12.29 0.91 1.54
N ARG A 134 13.61 0.78 1.37
CA ARG A 134 14.20 -0.01 0.30
C ARG A 134 14.10 -1.51 0.65
N PRO A 135 13.67 -2.36 -0.30
CA PRO A 135 13.85 -3.80 -0.14
C PRO A 135 15.36 -4.09 0.00
N PRO A 136 15.78 -5.11 0.77
CA PRO A 136 17.18 -5.49 0.87
C PRO A 136 17.72 -5.77 -0.53
N ASP A 137 18.70 -4.97 -0.95
CA ASP A 137 19.38 -4.94 -2.26
C ASP A 137 19.01 -6.11 -3.22
N ALA A 138 18.02 -5.90 -4.08
CA ALA A 138 18.11 -6.47 -5.42
C ALA A 138 19.23 -5.66 -6.10
N GLY A 139 20.38 -6.30 -6.30
CA GLY A 139 21.67 -5.67 -6.59
C GLY A 139 21.62 -4.47 -7.55
N GLY A 140 22.36 -3.42 -7.16
CA GLY A 140 22.40 -2.10 -7.78
C GLY A 140 22.26 -2.03 -9.30
N ALA A 141 21.32 -1.20 -9.74
CA ALA A 141 21.38 -0.52 -11.03
C ALA A 141 21.54 0.98 -10.76
N THR A 142 22.77 1.44 -10.88
CA THR A 142 23.15 2.85 -10.95
C THR A 142 22.44 3.51 -12.13
N GLY A 143 21.38 4.29 -11.88
CA GLY A 143 20.81 5.19 -12.88
C GLY A 143 21.72 6.42 -13.03
N PRO A 144 22.08 6.84 -14.27
CA PRO A 144 23.03 7.91 -14.46
C PRO A 144 22.42 9.24 -14.01
N GLY A 145 23.23 10.05 -13.33
CA GLY A 145 22.89 11.39 -12.89
C GLY A 145 22.42 12.31 -14.04
N PRO A 146 21.81 13.46 -13.69
CA PRO A 146 21.17 14.33 -14.68
C PRO A 146 22.21 14.82 -15.69
N ARG A 147 21.93 14.63 -16.97
CA ARG A 147 22.61 15.33 -18.05
C ARG A 147 21.70 16.43 -18.59
N ALA A 148 22.32 17.60 -18.72
CA ALA A 148 21.87 18.88 -19.30
C ALA A 148 21.15 19.83 -18.33
#